data_AF-U6LRH4-F1
#
_entry.id   AF-U6LRH4-F1
#
_cell.length_a   1.000
_cell.length_b   1.000
_cell.length_c   1.000
_cell.angle_alpha   90.00
_cell.angle_beta   90.00
_cell.angle_gamma   90.00
#
_symmetry.space_group_name_H-M   'P 1'
#
loop_
_entity.id
_entity.type
_entity.pdbx_description
1 polymer ?
#
loop_
_entity_poly.entity_id
_entity_poly.type
_entity_poly.pdbx_seq_one_letter_code
_entity_poly.pdbx_strand_id
1 'polypeptide(L)'
;MRLERRVQRLEHQVISLTDACEKGTTLKATADLEPEPRTGRHAVHELLEAEEALAAPWLFSCQIGTPTSALQVLLEFSPDSTVEVDCKMWKREEDLWICLLEELPDEFAFRRPDSLQLLDLRRAARRALLELCRGEAFILVRNVPGRREAPNNPTAITLVAILAAALSEAWNRVEAGEPEALGRVALVLEGNDIGSRLRAGRKRFRIEPLN
;
A
#
# COMPACT_ATOMS: atom_id res chain seq x y z
N MET A 1 24.30 3.66 -21.01
CA MET A 1 25.63 3.88 -20.37
C MET A 1 25.68 3.63 -18.85
N ARG A 2 24.99 4.37 -17.96
CA ARG A 2 25.06 4.11 -16.49
C ARG A 2 24.35 2.82 -16.06
N LEU A 3 23.24 2.49 -16.72
CA LEU A 3 22.48 1.25 -16.50
C LEU A 3 23.25 0.02 -16.99
N GLU A 4 23.85 0.08 -18.19
CA GLU A 4 24.67 -1.03 -18.73
C GLU A 4 25.85 -1.39 -17.82
N ARG A 5 26.55 -0.39 -17.26
CA ARG A 5 27.65 -0.62 -16.29
C ARG A 5 27.17 -1.18 -14.95
N ARG A 6 25.89 -1.05 -14.64
CA ARG A 6 25.28 -1.62 -13.42
C ARG A 6 24.77 -3.03 -13.69
N VAL A 7 24.19 -3.27 -14.86
CA VAL A 7 23.82 -4.60 -15.35
C VAL A 7 25.06 -5.50 -15.43
N GLN A 8 26.15 -5.07 -16.07
CA GLN A 8 27.39 -5.86 -16.15
C GLN A 8 27.99 -6.22 -14.78
N ARG A 9 27.83 -5.35 -13.78
CA ARG A 9 28.31 -5.60 -12.40
C ARG A 9 27.43 -6.59 -11.67
N LEU A 10 26.11 -6.49 -11.84
CA LEU A 10 25.16 -7.42 -11.25
C LEU A 10 25.29 -8.81 -11.88
N GLU A 11 25.49 -8.89 -13.20
CA GLU A 11 25.74 -10.14 -13.91
C GLU A 11 27.01 -10.84 -13.39
N HIS A 12 28.11 -10.09 -13.21
CA HIS A 12 29.33 -10.64 -12.62
C HIS A 12 29.14 -11.12 -11.17
N GLN A 13 28.36 -10.39 -10.37
CA GLN A 13 28.08 -10.78 -8.98
C GLN A 13 27.22 -12.04 -8.91
N VAL A 14 26.21 -12.17 -9.77
CA VAL A 14 25.36 -13.36 -9.84
C VAL A 14 26.21 -14.57 -10.25
N ILE A 15 27.02 -14.46 -11.31
CA ILE A 15 27.90 -15.55 -11.75
C ILE A 15 28.86 -15.97 -10.63
N SER A 16 29.47 -15.02 -9.93
CA SER A 16 30.36 -15.29 -8.80
C SER A 16 29.66 -16.01 -7.63
N LEU A 17 28.40 -15.67 -7.36
CA LEU A 17 27.63 -16.27 -6.27
C LEU A 17 27.16 -17.68 -6.64
N THR A 18 26.75 -17.89 -7.89
CA THR A 18 26.38 -19.21 -8.41
C THR A 18 27.58 -20.15 -8.36
N ASP A 19 28.76 -19.71 -8.82
CA ASP A 19 29.99 -20.48 -8.77
C ASP A 19 30.41 -20.85 -7.33
N ALA A 20 30.22 -19.95 -6.37
CA ALA A 20 30.55 -20.19 -4.97
C ALA A 20 29.58 -21.18 -4.30
N CYS A 21 28.28 -21.11 -4.65
CA CYS A 21 27.27 -22.07 -4.21
C CYS A 21 27.51 -23.46 -4.78
N GLU A 22 27.85 -23.57 -6.07
CA GLU A 22 28.12 -24.85 -6.73
C GLU A 22 29.40 -25.52 -6.21
N LYS A 23 30.42 -24.73 -5.83
CA LYS A 23 31.70 -25.24 -5.32
C LYS A 23 31.72 -25.46 -3.80
N GLY A 24 30.62 -25.18 -3.10
CA GLY A 24 30.47 -25.43 -1.66
C GLY A 24 31.44 -24.66 -0.77
N THR A 25 32.03 -23.57 -1.26
CA THR A 25 32.99 -22.77 -0.51
C THR A 25 32.27 -21.72 0.34
N THR A 26 32.47 -21.76 1.66
CA THR A 26 32.05 -20.70 2.58
C THR A 26 32.64 -19.36 2.14
N LEU A 27 31.76 -18.41 1.82
CA LEU A 27 32.09 -17.04 1.41
C LEU A 27 33.08 -16.41 2.41
N LYS A 28 34.33 -16.21 1.99
CA LYS A 28 35.25 -15.32 2.70
C LYS A 28 34.75 -13.90 2.51
N ALA A 29 34.30 -13.28 3.61
CA ALA A 29 34.11 -11.84 3.66
C ALA A 29 35.41 -11.17 3.19
N THR A 30 35.32 -10.44 2.09
CA THR A 30 36.42 -9.59 1.61
C THR A 30 36.73 -8.56 2.70
N ALA A 31 37.83 -8.79 3.40
CA ALA A 31 38.47 -7.84 4.28
C ALA A 31 39.09 -6.74 3.41
N ASP A 32 38.37 -5.62 3.28
CA ASP A 32 38.94 -4.28 3.02
C ASP A 32 37.81 -3.23 3.03
N LEU A 33 37.09 -3.17 4.14
CA LEU A 33 36.35 -1.96 4.53
C LEU A 33 36.55 -1.81 6.04
N GLU A 34 37.31 -0.78 6.42
CA GLU A 34 37.51 -0.37 7.80
C GLU A 34 36.17 -0.25 8.54
N PRO A 35 36.07 -0.69 9.80
CA PRO A 35 34.83 -0.60 10.56
C PRO A 35 34.68 0.83 11.11
N GLU A 36 34.08 1.72 10.31
CA GLU A 36 33.44 2.93 10.86
C GLU A 36 32.24 2.47 11.71
N PRO A 37 32.23 2.70 13.04
CA PRO A 37 31.16 2.25 13.93
C PRO A 37 30.01 3.25 13.86
N ARG A 38 29.43 3.43 12.67
CA ARG A 38 28.26 4.27 12.47
C ARG A 38 27.34 3.57 11.50
N THR A 39 26.12 3.29 11.99
CA THR A 39 24.90 3.11 11.19
C THR A 39 24.38 1.69 10.89
N GLY A 40 24.44 0.76 11.84
CA GLY A 40 23.63 -0.47 11.79
C GLY A 40 22.11 -0.24 11.63
N ARG A 41 21.59 0.93 12.00
CA ARG A 41 20.18 1.31 11.76
C ARG A 41 19.90 1.88 10.36
N HIS A 42 20.87 2.55 9.72
CA HIS A 42 20.62 3.12 8.38
C HIS A 42 20.77 2.06 7.30
N ALA A 43 21.75 1.15 7.42
CA ALA A 43 21.89 0.03 6.49
C ALA A 43 20.64 -0.86 6.47
N VAL A 44 20.04 -1.15 7.63
CA VAL A 44 18.78 -1.90 7.71
C VAL A 44 17.60 -1.11 7.11
N HIS A 45 17.56 0.21 7.31
CA HIS A 45 16.54 1.07 6.72
C HIS A 45 16.66 1.16 5.19
N GLU A 46 17.88 1.25 4.66
CA GLU A 46 18.14 1.26 3.21
C GLU A 46 17.80 -0.08 2.57
N LEU A 47 18.06 -1.20 3.24
CA LEU A 47 17.66 -2.54 2.77
C LEU A 47 16.14 -2.71 2.76
N LEU A 48 15.43 -2.25 3.79
CA LEU A 48 13.97 -2.28 3.86
C LEU A 48 13.31 -1.33 2.83
N GLU A 49 13.88 -0.14 2.62
CA GLU A 49 13.44 0.78 1.55
C GLU A 49 13.69 0.19 0.16
N ALA A 50 14.74 -0.62 -0.02
CA ALA A 50 15.01 -1.31 -1.27
C ALA A 50 14.01 -2.45 -1.54
N GLU A 51 13.55 -3.15 -0.50
CA GLU A 51 12.53 -4.21 -0.61
C GLU A 51 11.14 -3.61 -0.89
N GLU A 52 10.76 -2.53 -0.21
CA GLU A 52 9.52 -1.76 -0.51
C GLU A 52 9.54 -1.14 -1.92
N ALA A 53 10.73 -0.84 -2.48
CA ALA A 53 10.87 -0.33 -3.84
C ALA A 53 10.74 -1.41 -4.93
N LEU A 54 10.82 -2.70 -4.56
CA LEU A 54 10.62 -3.83 -5.49
C LEU A 54 9.14 -4.22 -5.61
N ALA A 55 8.32 -3.89 -4.61
CA ALA A 55 6.88 -4.09 -4.68
C ALA A 55 6.22 -3.03 -5.56
N ALA A 56 5.28 -3.44 -6.41
CA ALA A 56 4.50 -2.51 -7.19
C ALA A 56 3.74 -1.56 -6.24
N PRO A 57 3.71 -0.25 -6.53
CA PRO A 57 2.96 0.70 -5.72
C PRO A 57 1.48 0.33 -5.71
N TRP A 58 0.87 0.30 -4.53
CA TRP A 58 -0.56 0.08 -4.36
C TRP A 58 -1.28 1.31 -3.80
N LEU A 59 -0.53 2.26 -3.22
CA LEU A 59 -1.06 3.49 -2.63
C LEU A 59 -0.62 4.69 -3.45
N PHE A 60 -1.60 5.41 -3.96
CA PHE A 60 -1.40 6.51 -4.89
C PHE A 60 -2.07 7.80 -4.44
N SER A 61 -1.68 8.92 -5.05
CA SER A 61 -2.44 10.17 -4.97
C SER A 61 -2.71 10.78 -6.34
N CYS A 62 -3.82 11.50 -6.46
CA CYS A 62 -4.17 12.27 -7.65
C CYS A 62 -4.76 13.64 -7.28
N GLN A 63 -4.85 14.52 -8.27
CA GLN A 63 -5.41 15.86 -8.08
C GLN A 63 -6.92 15.81 -7.84
N ILE A 64 -7.43 16.79 -7.09
CA ILE A 64 -8.86 16.95 -6.88
C ILE A 64 -9.62 17.14 -8.21
N GLY A 65 -10.78 16.50 -8.32
CA GLY A 65 -11.61 16.53 -9.52
C GLY A 65 -11.18 15.56 -10.62
N THR A 66 -10.17 14.71 -10.40
CA THR A 66 -9.75 13.73 -11.39
C THR A 66 -10.88 12.72 -11.64
N PRO A 67 -11.39 12.55 -12.87
CA PRO A 67 -12.49 11.63 -13.14
C PRO A 67 -12.14 10.18 -12.79
N THR A 68 -13.07 9.44 -12.17
CA THR A 68 -12.88 8.00 -11.83
C THR A 68 -12.50 7.19 -13.05
N SER A 69 -13.14 7.44 -14.19
CA SER A 69 -12.85 6.77 -15.47
C SER A 69 -11.43 7.00 -15.97
N ALA A 70 -10.85 8.18 -15.73
CA ALA A 70 -9.46 8.44 -16.11
C ALA A 70 -8.49 7.60 -15.27
N LEU A 71 -8.76 7.47 -13.96
CA LEU A 71 -7.98 6.64 -13.04
C LEU A 71 -8.13 5.15 -13.36
N GLN A 72 -9.35 4.70 -13.68
CA GLN A 72 -9.63 3.34 -14.12
C GLN A 72 -8.83 2.97 -15.37
N VAL A 73 -8.78 3.85 -16.37
CA VAL A 73 -7.96 3.62 -17.58
C VAL A 73 -6.48 3.64 -17.25
N LEU A 74 -6.00 4.63 -16.50
CA LEU A 74 -4.58 4.78 -16.16
C LEU A 74 -4.04 3.59 -15.36
N LEU A 75 -4.84 3.11 -14.42
CA LEU A 75 -4.50 1.97 -13.58
C LEU A 75 -5.07 0.67 -14.14
N GLU A 76 -5.65 0.63 -15.34
CA GLU A 76 -6.19 -0.60 -15.95
C GLU A 76 -7.15 -1.39 -15.03
N PHE A 77 -8.06 -0.72 -14.31
CA PHE A 77 -9.10 -1.35 -13.48
C PHE A 77 -10.48 -1.27 -14.14
N SER A 78 -11.31 -2.29 -13.91
CA SER A 78 -12.70 -2.30 -14.36
C SER A 78 -13.59 -1.40 -13.48
N PRO A 79 -14.62 -0.75 -14.04
CA PRO A 79 -15.66 -0.09 -13.25
C PRO A 79 -16.30 -0.99 -12.19
N ASP A 80 -16.49 -2.28 -12.49
CA ASP A 80 -17.14 -3.24 -11.58
C ASP A 80 -16.29 -3.56 -10.35
N SER A 81 -14.97 -3.31 -10.44
CA SER A 81 -14.00 -3.47 -9.33
C SER A 81 -13.74 -2.18 -8.56
N THR A 82 -14.44 -1.09 -8.89
CA THR A 82 -14.17 0.24 -8.32
C THR A 82 -15.10 0.55 -7.15
N VAL A 83 -14.51 0.98 -6.04
CA VAL A 83 -15.20 1.45 -4.82
C VAL A 83 -14.82 2.89 -4.60
N GLU A 84 -15.79 3.80 -4.68
CA GLU A 84 -15.56 5.23 -4.53
C GLU A 84 -16.19 5.73 -3.22
N VAL A 85 -15.38 6.31 -2.34
CA VAL A 85 -15.83 6.81 -1.03
C VAL A 85 -15.39 8.24 -0.81
N ASP A 86 -16.22 9.05 -0.15
CA ASP A 86 -15.90 10.44 0.19
C ASP A 86 -15.55 10.59 1.68
N CYS A 87 -14.32 11.03 1.98
CA CYS A 87 -13.88 11.20 3.36
C CYS A 87 -14.34 12.51 4.01
N LYS A 88 -14.98 13.43 3.27
CA LYS A 88 -15.45 14.72 3.78
C LYS A 88 -16.44 14.58 4.94
N MET A 89 -17.20 13.49 4.96
CA MET A 89 -18.22 13.22 5.97
C MET A 89 -17.71 12.37 7.14
N TRP A 90 -16.48 11.89 7.09
CA TRP A 90 -15.92 11.03 8.13
C TRP A 90 -15.54 11.82 9.38
N LYS A 91 -16.35 11.70 10.43
CA LYS A 91 -16.09 12.35 11.73
C LYS A 91 -15.60 11.35 12.77
N ARG A 92 -15.90 10.07 12.57
CA ARG A 92 -15.50 8.94 13.41
C ARG A 92 -15.22 7.72 12.54
N GLU A 93 -14.64 6.70 13.15
CA GLU A 93 -14.25 5.49 12.45
C GLU A 93 -15.46 4.67 11.97
N GLU A 94 -16.59 4.75 12.68
CA GLU A 94 -17.84 4.16 12.23
C GLU A 94 -18.26 4.73 10.88
N ASP A 95 -18.14 6.05 10.69
CA ASP A 95 -18.54 6.71 9.44
C ASP A 95 -17.69 6.21 8.26
N LEU A 96 -16.38 6.00 8.47
CA LEU A 96 -15.48 5.38 7.49
C LEU A 96 -15.97 3.98 7.09
N TRP A 97 -16.21 3.11 8.07
CA TRP A 97 -16.56 1.72 7.77
C TRP A 97 -17.94 1.57 7.18
N ILE A 98 -18.90 2.40 7.61
CA ILE A 98 -20.24 2.45 7.01
C ILE A 98 -20.12 2.86 5.54
N CYS A 99 -19.47 3.98 5.24
CA CYS A 99 -19.28 4.43 3.86
C CYS A 99 -18.60 3.36 2.99
N LEU A 100 -17.52 2.73 3.49
CA LEU A 100 -16.84 1.68 2.73
C LEU A 100 -17.76 0.48 2.45
N LEU A 101 -18.47 -0.03 3.47
CA LEU A 101 -19.29 -1.23 3.35
C LEU A 101 -20.58 -1.02 2.54
N GLU A 102 -21.09 0.21 2.50
CA GLU A 102 -22.26 0.57 1.69
C GLU A 102 -21.97 0.57 0.18
N GLU A 103 -20.74 0.93 -0.21
CA GLU A 103 -20.31 1.03 -1.62
C GLU A 103 -19.86 -0.32 -2.21
N LEU A 104 -19.72 -1.38 -1.40
CA LEU A 104 -19.33 -2.69 -1.92
C LEU A 104 -20.50 -3.38 -2.65
N PRO A 105 -20.24 -4.14 -3.72
CA PRO A 105 -21.26 -4.93 -4.43
C PRO A 105 -22.04 -5.91 -3.53
N ASP A 106 -23.26 -6.26 -3.93
CA ASP A 106 -24.16 -7.17 -3.17
C ASP A 106 -23.64 -8.62 -3.12
N GLU A 107 -22.77 -9.01 -4.05
CA GLU A 107 -22.13 -10.32 -4.07
C GLU A 107 -21.20 -10.55 -2.86
N PHE A 108 -20.74 -9.49 -2.20
CA PHE A 108 -20.01 -9.58 -0.94
C PHE A 108 -20.99 -9.89 0.20
N ALA A 109 -21.43 -11.15 0.28
CA ALA A 109 -22.40 -11.67 1.25
C ALA A 109 -22.05 -11.38 2.73
N PHE A 110 -20.78 -11.06 3.02
CA PHE A 110 -20.26 -10.80 4.36
C PHE A 110 -20.11 -9.31 4.71
N ARG A 111 -20.61 -8.39 3.87
CA ARG A 111 -20.47 -6.94 4.08
C ARG A 111 -21.40 -6.40 5.16
N ARG A 112 -22.54 -7.05 5.41
CA ARG A 112 -23.54 -6.54 6.35
C ARG A 112 -23.06 -6.75 7.78
N PRO A 113 -22.78 -5.67 8.53
CA PRO A 113 -22.40 -5.81 9.92
C PRO A 113 -23.62 -6.24 10.73
N ASP A 114 -23.40 -7.00 11.80
CA ASP A 114 -24.47 -7.46 12.70
C ASP A 114 -25.14 -6.28 13.43
N SER A 115 -24.39 -5.18 13.62
CA SER A 115 -24.88 -3.91 14.15
C SER A 115 -24.01 -2.75 13.66
N LEU A 116 -24.46 -1.51 13.88
CA LEU A 116 -23.65 -0.30 13.62
C LEU A 116 -22.66 0.03 14.76
N GLN A 117 -22.41 -0.92 15.67
CA GLN A 117 -21.35 -0.75 16.66
C GLN A 117 -19.98 -0.91 15.99
N LEU A 118 -19.01 -0.11 16.43
CA LEU A 118 -17.67 -0.07 15.85
C LEU A 118 -16.98 -1.45 15.78
N LEU A 119 -17.22 -2.31 16.77
CA LEU A 119 -16.64 -3.67 16.78
C LEU A 119 -17.15 -4.51 15.61
N ASP A 120 -18.45 -4.48 15.34
CA ASP A 120 -19.08 -5.26 14.28
C ASP A 120 -18.76 -4.67 12.90
N LEU A 121 -18.72 -3.34 12.80
CA LEU A 121 -18.23 -2.62 11.60
C LEU A 121 -16.79 -3.01 11.25
N ARG A 122 -15.87 -2.99 12.23
CA ARG A 122 -14.48 -3.44 12.02
C ARG A 122 -14.39 -4.89 11.58
N ARG A 123 -15.22 -5.79 12.14
CA ARG A 123 -15.24 -7.21 11.75
C ARG A 123 -15.75 -7.38 10.32
N ALA A 124 -16.83 -6.70 9.95
CA ALA A 124 -17.36 -6.70 8.58
C ALA A 124 -16.33 -6.12 7.59
N ALA A 125 -15.77 -4.95 7.88
CA ALA A 125 -14.75 -4.30 7.05
C ALA A 125 -13.51 -5.17 6.85
N ARG A 126 -12.98 -5.81 7.91
CA ARG A 126 -11.84 -6.72 7.77
C ARG A 126 -12.13 -7.92 6.87
N ARG A 127 -13.32 -8.51 6.98
CA ARG A 127 -13.74 -9.60 6.09
C ARG A 127 -13.86 -9.12 4.65
N ALA A 128 -14.50 -7.97 4.43
CA ALA A 128 -14.62 -7.36 3.11
C ALA A 128 -13.26 -7.05 2.48
N LEU A 129 -12.33 -6.43 3.23
CA LEU A 129 -10.99 -6.12 2.73
C LEU A 129 -10.18 -7.39 2.37
N LEU A 130 -10.35 -8.48 3.12
CA LEU A 130 -9.72 -9.76 2.76
C LEU A 130 -10.24 -10.32 1.44
N GLU A 131 -11.54 -10.21 1.18
CA GLU A 131 -12.13 -10.63 -0.10
C GLU A 131 -11.70 -9.71 -1.25
N LEU A 132 -11.64 -8.39 -1.03
CA LEU A 132 -11.11 -7.44 -2.01
C LEU A 132 -9.66 -7.75 -2.38
N CYS A 133 -8.82 -8.09 -1.40
CA CYS A 133 -7.44 -8.51 -1.64
C CYS A 133 -7.29 -9.85 -2.37
N ARG A 134 -8.36 -10.65 -2.49
CA ARG A 134 -8.36 -11.88 -3.30
C ARG A 134 -8.80 -11.65 -4.75
N GLY A 135 -9.38 -10.49 -5.03
CA GLY A 135 -9.87 -10.12 -6.35
C GLY A 135 -9.14 -8.93 -6.94
N GLU A 136 -9.76 -8.30 -7.92
CA GLU A 136 -9.33 -7.00 -8.40
C GLU A 136 -10.15 -5.91 -7.70
N ALA A 137 -9.50 -4.94 -7.07
CA ALA A 137 -10.16 -3.87 -6.34
C ALA A 137 -9.46 -2.51 -6.52
N PHE A 138 -10.22 -1.50 -6.94
CA PHE A 138 -9.76 -0.11 -7.00
C PHE A 138 -10.56 0.72 -6.01
N ILE A 139 -9.91 1.17 -4.93
CA ILE A 139 -10.54 2.03 -3.92
C ILE A 139 -10.10 3.47 -4.15
N LEU A 140 -11.06 4.35 -4.42
CA LEU A 140 -10.85 5.78 -4.59
C LEU A 140 -11.41 6.54 -3.39
N VAL A 141 -10.54 7.23 -2.66
CA VAL A 141 -10.94 8.10 -1.54
C VAL A 141 -10.94 9.54 -2.01
N ARG A 142 -12.13 10.14 -2.10
CA ARG A 142 -12.36 11.52 -2.51
C ARG A 142 -12.12 12.51 -1.38
N ASN A 143 -11.73 13.72 -1.75
CA ASN A 143 -11.59 14.87 -0.84
C ASN A 143 -10.62 14.67 0.35
N VAL A 144 -9.52 13.94 0.14
CA VAL A 144 -8.50 13.72 1.16
C VAL A 144 -7.77 15.04 1.46
N PRO A 145 -7.72 15.49 2.73
CA PRO A 145 -7.08 16.76 3.06
C PRO A 145 -5.59 16.75 2.71
N GLY A 146 -5.16 17.78 1.98
CA GLY A 146 -3.76 18.02 1.63
C GLY A 146 -2.89 18.45 2.80
N ARG A 147 -1.59 18.68 2.56
CA ARG A 147 -0.65 19.23 3.58
C ARG A 147 -1.16 20.50 4.27
N ARG A 148 -1.86 21.38 3.53
CA ARG A 148 -2.40 22.64 4.05
C ARG A 148 -3.69 22.45 4.87
N GLU A 149 -4.48 21.46 4.53
CA GLU A 149 -5.80 21.21 5.12
C GLU A 149 -5.74 20.21 6.29
N ALA A 150 -4.76 19.30 6.27
CA ALA A 150 -4.53 18.27 7.28
C ALA A 150 -4.45 18.79 8.72
N PRO A 151 -3.80 19.93 9.04
CA PRO A 151 -3.80 20.48 10.40
C PRO A 151 -5.19 20.82 10.92
N ASN A 152 -6.12 21.20 10.03
CA ASN A 152 -7.49 21.55 10.38
C ASN A 152 -8.45 20.34 10.29
N ASN A 153 -8.03 19.25 9.64
CA ASN A 153 -8.81 18.05 9.44
C ASN A 153 -8.06 16.77 9.90
N PRO A 154 -7.52 16.74 11.13
CA PRO A 154 -6.66 15.64 11.58
C PRO A 154 -7.42 14.30 11.68
N THR A 155 -8.73 14.35 11.95
CA THR A 155 -9.58 13.15 12.00
C THR A 155 -9.66 12.48 10.64
N ALA A 156 -9.96 13.21 9.56
CA ALA A 156 -10.05 12.64 8.22
C ALA A 156 -8.73 11.96 7.81
N ILE A 157 -7.58 12.60 8.08
CA ILE A 157 -6.26 12.00 7.83
C ILE A 157 -6.05 10.72 8.63
N THR A 158 -6.47 10.71 9.90
CA THR A 158 -6.36 9.54 10.77
C THR A 158 -7.22 8.38 10.23
N LEU A 159 -8.41 8.67 9.73
CA LEU A 159 -9.32 7.67 9.17
C LEU A 159 -8.81 7.12 7.84
N VAL A 160 -8.26 7.96 6.96
CA VAL A 160 -7.55 7.51 5.75
C VAL A 160 -6.37 6.61 6.10
N ALA A 161 -5.61 6.95 7.14
CA ALA A 161 -4.51 6.12 7.64
C ALA A 161 -4.99 4.77 8.21
N ILE A 162 -6.14 4.74 8.89
CA ILE A 162 -6.77 3.51 9.38
C ILE A 162 -7.19 2.61 8.21
N LEU A 163 -7.83 3.18 7.18
CA LEU A 163 -8.20 2.43 5.97
C LEU A 163 -6.98 1.81 5.29
N ALA A 164 -5.95 2.62 5.00
CA ALA A 164 -4.72 2.14 4.38
C ALA A 164 -4.03 1.04 5.21
N ALA A 165 -4.02 1.18 6.54
CA ALA A 165 -3.44 0.18 7.42
C ALA A 165 -4.23 -1.14 7.44
N ALA A 166 -5.57 -1.05 7.44
CA ALA A 166 -6.43 -2.22 7.40
C ALA A 166 -6.31 -2.96 6.05
N LEU A 167 -6.23 -2.21 4.94
CA LEU A 167 -6.03 -2.79 3.61
C LEU A 167 -4.66 -3.49 3.50
N SER A 168 -3.58 -2.83 3.94
CA SER A 168 -2.25 -3.46 4.00
C SER A 168 -2.22 -4.69 4.90
N GLU A 169 -2.95 -4.68 6.03
CA GLU A 169 -3.05 -5.87 6.88
C GLU A 169 -3.81 -7.01 6.18
N ALA A 170 -4.89 -6.71 5.46
CA ALA A 170 -5.64 -7.69 4.69
C ALA A 170 -4.79 -8.29 3.56
N TRP A 171 -4.10 -7.44 2.79
CA TRP A 171 -3.17 -7.86 1.74
C TRP A 171 -2.12 -8.83 2.28
N ASN A 172 -1.39 -8.44 3.32
CA ASN A 172 -0.33 -9.27 3.90
C ASN A 172 -0.86 -10.60 4.47
N ARG A 173 -2.12 -10.65 4.90
CA ARG A 173 -2.75 -11.89 5.37
C ARG A 173 -3.08 -12.85 4.23
N VAL A 174 -3.59 -12.33 3.11
CA VAL A 174 -3.84 -13.14 1.92
C VAL A 174 -2.52 -13.63 1.35
N GLU A 175 -1.54 -12.73 1.18
CA GLU A 175 -0.19 -13.06 0.69
C GLU A 175 0.49 -14.15 1.54
N ALA A 176 0.38 -14.08 2.87
CA ALA A 176 1.00 -15.07 3.75
C ALA A 176 0.23 -16.39 3.85
N GLY A 177 -1.08 -16.39 3.60
CA GLY A 177 -1.95 -17.56 3.76
C GLY A 177 -2.18 -18.34 2.48
N GLU A 178 -2.49 -17.62 1.40
CA GLU A 178 -2.91 -18.13 0.09
C GLU A 178 -2.33 -17.21 -1.00
N PRO A 179 -1.00 -17.20 -1.23
CA PRO A 179 -0.35 -16.27 -2.16
C PRO A 179 -0.89 -16.39 -3.60
N GLU A 180 -1.30 -17.58 -4.03
CA GLU A 180 -1.94 -17.82 -5.32
C GLU A 180 -3.33 -17.17 -5.46
N ALA A 181 -3.98 -16.84 -4.34
CA ALA A 181 -5.25 -16.15 -4.30
C ALA A 181 -5.05 -14.63 -4.17
N LEU A 182 -3.82 -14.12 -4.09
CA LEU A 182 -3.57 -12.68 -3.98
C LEU A 182 -3.94 -11.99 -5.29
N GLY A 183 -4.91 -11.10 -5.19
CA GLY A 183 -5.39 -10.31 -6.30
C GLY A 183 -4.64 -8.99 -6.46
N ARG A 184 -5.28 -8.04 -7.14
CA ARG A 184 -4.71 -6.75 -7.49
C ARG A 184 -5.51 -5.64 -6.83
N VAL A 185 -4.87 -4.86 -5.97
CA VAL A 185 -5.52 -3.75 -5.27
C VAL A 185 -4.77 -2.43 -5.46
N ALA A 186 -5.53 -1.37 -5.71
CA ALA A 186 -5.03 0.01 -5.67
C ALA A 186 -5.90 0.87 -4.73
N LEU A 187 -5.25 1.67 -3.90
CA LEU A 187 -5.86 2.71 -3.08
C LEU A 187 -5.38 4.07 -3.59
N VAL A 188 -6.29 4.90 -4.11
CA VAL A 188 -5.97 6.24 -4.60
C VAL A 188 -6.56 7.28 -3.67
N LEU A 189 -5.73 8.22 -3.24
CA LEU A 189 -6.11 9.36 -2.43
C LEU A 189 -6.25 10.58 -3.34
N GLU A 190 -7.47 11.09 -3.50
CA GLU A 190 -7.72 12.27 -4.29
C GLU A 190 -7.72 13.51 -3.40
N GLY A 191 -6.85 14.48 -3.69
CA GLY A 191 -6.76 15.71 -2.93
C GLY A 191 -5.63 16.64 -3.40
N ASN A 192 -5.65 17.88 -2.92
CA ASN A 192 -4.63 18.87 -3.27
C ASN A 192 -3.36 18.66 -2.44
N ASP A 193 -2.17 18.64 -3.06
CA ASP A 193 -0.88 18.61 -2.33
C ASP A 193 -0.82 17.51 -1.24
N ILE A 194 -1.24 16.28 -1.60
CA ILE A 194 -1.10 15.12 -0.72
C ILE A 194 0.39 14.80 -0.52
N GLY A 195 0.77 14.50 0.72
CA GLY A 195 2.16 14.12 1.05
C GLY A 195 2.60 12.83 0.35
N SER A 196 3.91 12.60 0.27
CA SER A 196 4.48 11.37 -0.31
C SER A 196 4.47 10.17 0.66
N ARG A 197 4.00 10.37 1.90
CA ARG A 197 3.94 9.35 2.93
C ARG A 197 2.70 9.50 3.81
N LEU A 198 2.05 8.39 4.14
CA LEU A 198 0.96 8.29 5.10
C LEU A 198 1.44 7.53 6.33
N ARG A 199 1.16 8.04 7.54
CA ARG A 199 1.52 7.35 8.78
C ARG A 199 0.29 6.78 9.46
N ALA A 200 0.30 5.48 9.73
CA ALA A 200 -0.70 4.79 10.52
C ALA A 200 -0.06 4.13 11.74
N GLY A 201 -0.11 4.80 12.89
CA GLY A 201 0.56 4.35 14.11
C GLY A 201 2.08 4.22 13.94
N ARG A 202 2.58 2.97 13.87
CA ARG A 202 4.01 2.66 13.65
C ARG A 202 4.35 2.42 12.17
N LYS A 203 3.36 2.14 11.32
CA LYS A 203 3.54 1.90 9.89
C LYS A 203 3.63 3.23 9.14
N ARG A 204 4.43 3.24 8.08
CA ARG A 204 4.53 4.34 7.11
C ARG A 204 4.31 3.75 5.73
N PHE A 205 3.37 4.31 4.98
CA PHE A 205 3.08 3.90 3.61
C PHE A 205 3.60 4.98 2.68
N ARG A 206 4.33 4.58 1.64
CA ARG A 206 4.71 5.47 0.55
C ARG A 206 3.49 5.73 -0.33
N ILE A 207 3.30 6.98 -0.73
CA ILE A 207 2.25 7.41 -1.65
C ILE A 207 2.92 7.78 -2.96
N GLU A 208 2.49 7.17 -4.07
CA GLU A 208 2.97 7.51 -5.40
C GLU A 208 2.01 8.46 -6.13
N PRO A 209 2.47 9.61 -6.64
CA PRO A 209 1.61 10.51 -7.39
C PRO A 209 1.30 9.96 -8.78
N LEU A 210 0.02 9.97 -9.15
CA LEU A 210 -0.45 9.72 -10.51
C LEU A 210 -0.39 11.06 -11.27
N ASN A 211 0.53 11.16 -12.22
CA ASN A 211 0.73 12.32 -13.08
C ASN A 211 0.19 12.05 -14.48
#